data_AF-A0A7W7Z8A6-F1
#
_entry.id   AF-A0A7W7Z8A6-F1
#
_cell.length_a   1.000
_cell.length_b   1.000
_cell.length_c   1.000
_cell.angle_alpha   90.00
_cell.angle_beta   90.00
_cell.angle_gamma   90.00
#
_symmetry.space_group_name_H-M   'P 1'
#
loop_
_entity.id
_entity.type
_entity.pdbx_description
1 polymer ?
#
loop_
_entity_poly.entity_id
_entity_poly.type
_entity_poly.pdbx_seq_one_letter_code
_entity_poly.pdbx_strand_id
1 'polypeptide(L)'
;MKRMRGVAAAHTAVIARLDRATQYCRDLMAENWSMPARSFYVYILASRIGRTLYIGVTNDLVRRIAEHRSKAAESFTKRYEVDRLVYFECFDDIAAAIHREKRLKKWKREWKVQLIEKDNPDWNDLYPGIAGI
;
A
#
# COMPACT_ATOMS: atom_id res chain seq x y z
N MET A 1 -19.97 4.11 -38.33
CA MET A 1 -18.66 4.62 -37.88
C MET A 1 -18.78 5.31 -36.52
N LYS A 2 -18.35 4.65 -35.42
CA LYS A 2 -17.51 5.22 -34.34
C LYS A 2 -17.28 4.13 -33.28
N ARG A 3 -16.01 3.81 -33.06
CA ARG A 3 -15.51 2.98 -31.96
C ARG A 3 -15.72 3.70 -30.62
N MET A 4 -15.91 2.96 -29.54
CA MET A 4 -15.45 3.27 -28.16
C MET A 4 -15.63 2.01 -27.30
N ARG A 5 -14.62 1.14 -27.22
CA ARG A 5 -13.67 0.97 -26.08
C ARG A 5 -14.35 0.69 -24.73
N GLY A 6 -14.48 -0.60 -24.39
CA GLY A 6 -14.73 -1.06 -23.03
C GLY A 6 -13.43 -1.14 -22.23
N VAL A 7 -13.27 -0.26 -21.24
CA VAL A 7 -12.16 -0.29 -20.24
C VAL A 7 -12.69 0.10 -18.84
N ALA A 8 -13.99 -0.06 -18.56
CA ALA A 8 -14.58 0.45 -17.31
C ALA A 8 -14.64 -0.57 -16.15
N ALA A 9 -14.54 -1.88 -16.41
CA ALA A 9 -14.85 -2.90 -15.40
C ALA A 9 -13.73 -3.17 -14.36
N ALA A 10 -12.45 -3.01 -14.75
CA ALA A 10 -11.32 -3.30 -13.86
C ALA A 10 -11.06 -2.19 -12.83
N HIS A 11 -11.36 -0.92 -13.17
CA HIS A 11 -11.09 0.23 -12.33
C HIS A 11 -12.01 0.26 -11.08
N THR A 12 -13.29 -0.09 -11.26
CA THR A 12 -14.29 -0.10 -10.18
C THR A 12 -14.01 -1.19 -9.13
N ALA A 13 -13.48 -2.35 -9.55
CA ALA A 13 -13.18 -3.46 -8.65
C ALA A 13 -11.95 -3.19 -7.74
N VAL A 14 -10.95 -2.44 -8.22
CA VAL A 14 -9.78 -2.03 -7.42
C VAL A 14 -10.18 -0.97 -6.38
N ILE A 15 -11.02 -0.01 -6.77
CA ILE A 15 -11.53 1.05 -5.87
C ILE A 15 -12.40 0.45 -4.76
N ALA A 16 -13.26 -0.52 -5.06
CA ALA A 16 -14.11 -1.19 -4.06
C ALA A 16 -13.33 -2.12 -3.08
N ARG A 17 -12.11 -2.53 -3.42
CA ARG A 17 -11.27 -3.40 -2.57
C ARG A 17 -10.33 -2.59 -1.67
N LEU A 18 -9.83 -1.47 -2.18
CA LEU A 18 -9.24 -0.39 -1.39
C LEU A 18 -10.26 0.18 -0.38
N ASP A 19 -11.54 0.20 -0.75
CA ASP A 19 -12.61 0.65 0.13
C ASP A 19 -12.68 -0.20 1.41
N ARG A 20 -12.39 -1.51 1.44
CA ARG A 20 -12.38 -2.26 2.72
C ARG A 20 -11.21 -1.91 3.65
N ALA A 21 -10.01 -1.69 3.11
CA ALA A 21 -8.87 -1.28 3.93
C ALA A 21 -9.02 0.16 4.43
N THR A 22 -9.52 1.05 3.57
CA THR A 22 -9.82 2.45 3.91
C THR A 22 -11.05 2.57 4.82
N GLN A 23 -12.08 1.75 4.61
CA GLN A 23 -13.27 1.69 5.46
C GLN A 23 -12.91 1.16 6.83
N TYR A 24 -12.08 0.12 6.97
CA TYR A 24 -11.59 -0.33 8.27
C TYR A 24 -10.82 0.77 9.03
N CYS A 25 -9.98 1.55 8.34
CA CYS A 25 -9.34 2.72 8.95
C CYS A 25 -10.36 3.78 9.40
N ARG A 26 -11.39 4.03 8.59
CA ARG A 26 -12.48 4.96 8.93
C ARG A 26 -13.34 4.45 10.09
N ASP A 27 -13.64 3.15 10.12
CA ASP A 27 -14.46 2.49 11.14
C ASP A 27 -13.73 2.49 12.49
N LEU A 28 -12.43 2.16 12.51
CA LEU A 28 -11.58 2.29 13.70
C LEU A 28 -11.51 3.73 14.24
N MET A 29 -11.56 4.73 13.35
CA MET A 29 -11.62 6.14 13.75
C MET A 29 -13.01 6.57 14.23
N ALA A 30 -14.08 5.94 13.73
CA ALA A 30 -15.46 6.25 14.09
C ALA A 30 -15.87 5.66 15.45
N GLU A 31 -15.31 4.52 15.85
CA GLU A 31 -15.62 3.86 17.12
C GLU A 31 -14.93 4.51 18.35
N ASN A 32 -13.91 5.36 18.15
CA ASN A 32 -13.08 5.92 19.23
C ASN A 32 -13.18 7.46 19.33
N TRP A 33 -14.24 7.96 19.98
CA TRP A 33 -14.57 9.40 20.12
C TRP A 33 -13.62 10.23 21.04
N SER A 34 -12.36 9.85 21.28
CA SER A 34 -11.47 10.69 22.10
C SER A 34 -10.01 10.56 21.66
N MET A 35 -9.51 11.65 21.05
CA MET A 35 -8.21 11.83 20.41
C MET A 35 -8.06 11.05 19.09
N PRO A 36 -7.44 11.62 18.03
CA PRO A 36 -7.23 10.89 16.79
C PRO A 36 -6.39 9.65 17.12
N ALA A 37 -6.98 8.47 16.95
CA ALA A 37 -6.29 7.20 17.09
C ALA A 37 -5.04 7.26 16.21
N ARG A 38 -3.85 7.15 16.81
CA ARG A 38 -2.60 7.19 16.04
C ARG A 38 -2.57 5.94 15.17
N SER A 39 -2.78 6.12 13.87
CA SER A 39 -2.69 5.02 12.92
C SER A 39 -1.23 4.76 12.55
N PHE A 40 -0.81 3.50 12.68
CA PHE A 40 0.46 3.00 12.21
C PHE A 40 0.23 2.08 11.02
N TYR A 41 1.11 2.16 10.03
CA TYR A 41 0.98 1.45 8.78
C TYR A 41 2.19 0.56 8.55
N VAL A 42 1.94 -0.70 8.24
CA VAL A 42 2.96 -1.58 7.65
C VAL A 42 2.71 -1.60 6.15
N TYR A 43 3.72 -1.34 5.35
CA TYR A 43 3.57 -1.24 3.90
C TYR A 43 4.62 -2.05 3.15
N ILE A 44 4.28 -2.43 1.91
CA ILE A 44 5.19 -3.08 0.98
C ILE A 44 5.29 -2.24 -0.29
N LEU A 45 6.52 -1.85 -0.63
CA LEU A 45 6.86 -1.28 -1.93
C LEU A 45 7.48 -2.35 -2.82
N ALA A 46 7.22 -2.29 -4.12
CA ALA A 46 7.80 -3.19 -5.11
C ALA A 46 8.48 -2.41 -6.23
N SER A 47 9.62 -2.90 -6.73
CA SER A 47 10.25 -2.30 -7.92
C SER A 47 9.54 -2.63 -9.22
N ARG A 48 9.26 -3.93 -9.39
CA ARG A 48 8.47 -4.50 -10.48
C ARG A 48 7.78 -5.75 -9.94
N ILE A 49 6.78 -6.22 -10.69
CA ILE A 49 6.14 -7.52 -10.43
C ILE A 49 7.23 -8.59 -10.29
N GLY A 50 7.21 -9.30 -9.16
CA GLY A 50 8.15 -10.38 -8.86
C GLY A 50 9.58 -9.98 -8.44
N ARG A 51 9.94 -8.68 -8.39
CA ARG A 51 11.31 -8.24 -8.04
C ARG A 51 11.47 -7.85 -6.56
N THR A 52 12.28 -6.83 -6.27
CA THR A 52 12.61 -6.38 -4.91
C THR A 52 11.37 -5.92 -4.18
N LEU A 53 11.18 -6.41 -2.96
CA LEU A 53 10.20 -5.89 -2.01
C LEU A 53 10.91 -5.12 -0.91
N TYR A 54 10.43 -3.91 -0.64
CA TYR A 54 10.78 -3.16 0.55
C TYR A 54 9.59 -3.19 1.52
N ILE A 55 9.87 -3.40 2.80
CA ILE A 55 8.85 -3.49 3.86
C ILE A 55 9.23 -2.49 4.94
N GLY A 56 8.29 -1.65 5.32
CA GLY A 56 8.50 -0.63 6.34
C GLY A 56 7.28 -0.40 7.21
N VAL A 57 7.49 0.37 8.28
CA VAL A 57 6.44 0.91 9.15
C VAL A 57 6.49 2.44 9.15
N THR A 58 5.34 3.10 9.26
CA THR A 58 5.21 4.56 9.37
C THR A 58 3.92 4.94 10.09
N ASN A 59 3.86 6.10 10.73
CA ASN A 59 2.61 6.69 11.24
C ASN A 59 1.93 7.63 10.22
N ASP A 60 2.57 7.83 9.07
CA ASP A 60 2.09 8.68 7.98
C ASP A 60 2.48 8.00 6.66
N LEU A 61 1.52 7.30 6.05
CA LEU A 61 1.75 6.48 4.86
C LEU A 61 1.93 7.36 3.63
N VAL A 62 1.06 8.34 3.42
CA VAL A 62 1.07 9.21 2.23
C VAL A 62 2.38 9.97 2.15
N ARG A 63 2.79 10.66 3.23
CA ARG A 63 4.07 11.38 3.27
C ARG A 63 5.24 10.46 3.02
N ARG A 64 5.26 9.28 3.67
CA ARG A 64 6.38 8.34 3.55
C ARG A 64 6.53 7.80 2.12
N ILE A 65 5.43 7.49 1.44
CA ILE A 65 5.50 7.02 0.05
C ILE A 65 5.93 8.16 -0.88
N ALA A 66 5.44 9.39 -0.65
CA ALA A 66 5.90 10.56 -1.38
C ALA A 66 7.42 10.76 -1.24
N GLU A 67 7.96 10.67 -0.02
CA GLU A 67 9.41 10.76 0.23
C GLU A 67 10.20 9.67 -0.49
N HIS A 68 9.72 8.42 -0.50
CA HIS A 68 10.37 7.33 -1.23
C HIS A 68 10.39 7.60 -2.75
N ARG A 69 9.31 8.15 -3.31
CA ARG A 69 9.22 8.55 -4.72
C ARG A 69 10.16 9.69 -5.06
N SER A 70 10.18 10.73 -4.23
CA SER A 70 11.06 11.89 -4.44
C SER A 70 12.53 11.50 -4.34
N LYS A 71 12.92 10.67 -3.36
CA LYS A 71 14.30 10.16 -3.26
C LYS A 71 14.69 9.27 -4.44
N ALA A 72 13.76 8.50 -5.00
CA ALA A 72 14.01 7.76 -6.23
C ALA A 72 14.26 8.71 -7.42
N ALA A 73 13.60 9.86 -7.47
CA ALA A 73 13.83 10.89 -8.48
C ALA A 73 15.16 11.65 -8.29
N GLU A 74 15.51 12.03 -7.05
CA GLU A 74 16.75 12.76 -6.73
C GLU A 74 18.02 11.92 -6.94
N SER A 75 17.97 10.62 -6.64
CA SER A 75 19.16 9.75 -6.67
C SER A 75 19.56 9.25 -8.06
N PHE A 76 18.92 9.70 -9.14
CA PHE A 76 19.27 9.38 -10.53
C PHE A 76 19.44 7.87 -10.83
N THR A 77 18.88 7.00 -9.99
CA THR A 77 18.94 5.54 -10.15
C THR A 77 17.60 5.04 -10.65
N LYS A 78 17.41 5.22 -11.96
CA LYS A 78 16.45 4.50 -12.84
C LYS A 78 16.50 2.96 -12.71
N ARG A 79 17.33 2.41 -11.83
CA ARG A 79 17.72 1.00 -11.78
C ARG A 79 16.97 0.18 -10.74
N TYR A 80 16.41 0.81 -9.70
CA TYR A 80 15.60 0.13 -8.69
C TYR A 80 14.37 0.98 -8.35
N GLU A 81 13.38 0.92 -9.25
CA GLU A 81 12.06 1.57 -9.23
C GLU A 81 11.17 1.15 -8.03
N VAL A 82 11.69 1.00 -6.81
CA VAL A 82 10.92 0.56 -5.62
C VAL A 82 10.03 1.70 -5.11
N ASP A 83 9.07 2.12 -5.92
CA ASP A 83 8.21 3.29 -5.71
C ASP A 83 6.71 2.96 -5.73
N ARG A 84 6.36 1.73 -6.13
CA ARG A 84 4.99 1.25 -6.22
C ARG A 84 4.50 0.74 -4.87
N LEU A 85 3.47 1.37 -4.32
CA LEU A 85 2.80 0.87 -3.14
C LEU A 85 1.87 -0.25 -3.55
N VAL A 86 2.20 -1.49 -3.18
CA VAL A 86 1.41 -2.67 -3.59
C VAL A 86 0.60 -3.28 -2.47
N TYR A 87 0.88 -2.90 -1.23
CA TYR A 87 0.20 -3.41 -0.03
C TYR A 87 0.39 -2.48 1.17
N PHE A 88 -0.62 -2.37 2.02
CA PHE A 88 -0.49 -1.81 3.37
C PHE A 88 -1.52 -2.41 4.34
N GLU A 89 -1.18 -2.42 5.63
CA GLU A 89 -2.03 -2.78 6.78
C GLU A 89 -2.05 -1.61 7.77
N CYS A 90 -3.17 -1.37 8.44
CA CYS A 90 -3.32 -0.36 9.48
C CYS A 90 -3.37 -1.00 10.87
N PHE A 91 -2.78 -0.33 11.85
CA PHE A 91 -2.70 -0.72 13.25
C PHE A 91 -2.96 0.51 14.13
N ASP A 92 -3.60 0.29 15.27
CA ASP A 92 -3.78 1.25 16.36
C ASP A 92 -2.59 1.26 17.34
N ASP A 93 -1.82 0.17 17.39
CA ASP A 93 -0.61 0.01 18.20
C ASP A 93 0.67 -0.11 17.36
N ILE A 94 1.68 0.68 17.73
CA ILE A 94 2.99 0.67 17.07
C ILE A 94 3.73 -0.65 17.32
N ALA A 95 3.59 -1.27 18.49
CA ALA A 95 4.29 -2.52 18.78
C ALA A 95 3.73 -3.66 17.90
N ALA A 96 2.41 -3.71 17.71
CA ALA A 96 1.76 -4.61 16.75
C ALA A 96 2.26 -4.40 15.32
N ALA A 97 2.32 -3.14 14.86
CA ALA A 97 2.84 -2.80 13.53
C ALA A 97 4.31 -3.24 13.36
N ILE A 98 5.18 -2.97 14.35
CA ILE A 98 6.59 -3.39 14.32
C ILE A 98 6.73 -4.91 14.34
N HIS A 99 5.93 -5.62 15.15
CA HIS A 99 5.94 -7.08 15.17
C HIS A 99 5.49 -7.66 13.82
N ARG A 100 4.47 -7.08 13.20
CA ARG A 100 4.02 -7.47 11.86
C ARG A 100 5.11 -7.24 10.82
N GLU A 101 5.75 -6.07 10.81
CA GLU A 101 6.86 -5.75 9.91
C GLU A 101 8.01 -6.76 10.05
N LYS A 102 8.43 -7.07 11.28
CA LYS A 102 9.46 -8.08 11.57
C LYS A 102 9.07 -9.48 11.05
N ARG A 103 7.81 -9.89 11.24
CA ARG A 103 7.29 -11.16 10.72
C ARG A 103 7.34 -11.18 9.19
N LEU A 104 6.82 -10.13 8.55
CA LEU A 104 6.82 -10.01 7.10
C LEU A 104 8.24 -10.06 6.56
N LYS A 105 9.21 -9.34 7.14
CA LYS A 105 10.62 -9.40 6.71
C LYS A 105 11.17 -10.83 6.70
N LYS A 106 10.84 -11.65 7.71
CA LYS A 106 11.25 -13.07 7.82
C LYS A 106 10.49 -14.04 6.90
N TRP A 107 9.36 -13.64 6.31
CA TRP A 107 8.60 -14.54 5.44
C TRP A 107 9.34 -14.91 4.16
N LYS A 108 9.09 -16.14 3.69
CA LYS A 108 9.45 -16.56 2.34
C LYS A 108 8.86 -15.60 1.30
N ARG A 109 9.56 -15.44 0.18
CA ARG A 109 9.14 -14.55 -0.92
C ARG A 109 7.73 -14.90 -1.41
N GLU A 110 7.44 -16.19 -1.53
CA GLU A 110 6.16 -16.75 -1.99
C GLU A 110 4.98 -16.29 -1.13
N TRP A 111 5.13 -16.31 0.19
CA TRP A 111 4.07 -15.89 1.11
C TRP A 111 3.80 -14.39 1.04
N LYS A 112 4.84 -13.59 0.78
CA LYS A 112 4.69 -12.14 0.54
C LYS A 112 3.94 -11.89 -0.76
N VAL A 113 4.23 -12.67 -1.82
CA VAL A 113 3.50 -12.58 -3.10
C VAL A 113 2.03 -12.91 -2.90
N GLN A 114 1.73 -14.05 -2.25
CA GLN A 114 0.36 -14.47 -1.96
C GLN A 114 -0.41 -13.43 -1.13
N LEU A 115 0.26 -12.79 -0.15
CA LEU A 115 -0.33 -11.73 0.65
C LEU A 115 -0.75 -10.53 -0.21
N ILE A 116 0.11 -10.10 -1.12
CA ILE A 116 -0.16 -8.98 -2.04
C ILE A 116 -1.29 -9.37 -3.01
N GLU A 117 -1.16 -10.51 -3.67
CA GLU A 117 -2.07 -10.94 -4.74
C GLU A 117 -3.48 -11.27 -4.25
N LYS A 118 -3.63 -11.58 -2.96
CA LYS A 118 -4.94 -11.78 -2.32
C LYS A 118 -5.89 -10.61 -2.56
N ASP A 119 -5.37 -9.38 -2.48
CA ASP A 119 -6.17 -8.15 -2.63
C ASP A 119 -5.71 -7.22 -3.75
N ASN A 120 -4.53 -7.47 -4.32
CA ASN A 120 -3.96 -6.70 -5.42
C ASN A 120 -3.28 -7.64 -6.45
N PRO A 121 -4.05 -8.49 -7.17
CA PRO A 121 -3.51 -9.51 -8.07
C PRO A 121 -2.70 -8.92 -9.24
N ASP A 122 -3.05 -7.72 -9.69
CA ASP A 122 -2.35 -7.03 -10.78
C ASP A 122 -1.18 -6.15 -10.29
N TRP A 123 -0.90 -6.17 -8.98
CA TRP A 123 0.15 -5.35 -8.37
C TRP A 123 0.00 -3.87 -8.75
N ASN A 124 -1.24 -3.38 -8.73
CA ASN A 124 -1.57 -1.99 -9.00
C ASN A 124 -0.92 -1.09 -7.96
N ASP A 125 -0.54 0.11 -8.37
CA ASP A 125 -0.08 1.14 -7.46
C ASP A 125 -1.26 1.67 -6.64
N LEU A 126 -1.24 1.46 -5.32
CA LEU A 126 -2.29 1.87 -4.41
C LEU A 126 -2.16 3.34 -3.97
N TYR A 127 -1.00 3.97 -4.24
CA TYR A 127 -0.73 5.33 -3.78
C TYR A 127 -1.73 6.39 -4.30
N PRO A 128 -2.11 6.43 -5.60
CA PRO A 128 -3.05 7.44 -6.09
C PRO A 128 -4.39 7.42 -5.34
N GLY A 129 -4.90 6.21 -5.07
CA GLY A 129 -6.17 6.01 -4.35
C GLY A 129 -6.17 6.49 -2.89
N ILE A 130 -5.01 6.54 -2.23
CA ILE A 130 -4.90 7.04 -0.85
C ILE A 130 -4.39 8.48 -0.75
N ALA A 131 -3.70 8.98 -1.78
CA ALA A 131 -3.21 10.35 -1.86
C ALA A 131 -4.26 11.32 -2.44
N GLY A 132 -5.35 10.81 -3.02
CA GLY A 132 -6.42 11.63 -3.61
C GLY A 132 -6.02 12.29 -4.94
N ILE A 133 -5.15 11.65 -5.71
CA ILE A 133 -4.61 12.14 -6.99
C ILE A 133 -4.99 11.24 -8.17
#